data_AF-A0A954G5K3-F1
#
_entry.id   AF-A0A954G5K3-F1
#
_cell.length_a   1.000
_cell.length_b   1.000
_cell.length_c   1.000
_cell.angle_alpha   90.00
_cell.angle_beta   90.00
_cell.angle_gamma   90.00
#
_symmetry.space_group_name_H-M   'P 1'
#
loop_
_entity.id
_entity.type
_entity.pdbx_description
1 polymer ?
#
loop_
_entity_poly.entity_id
_entity_poly.type
_entity_poly.pdbx_seq_one_letter_code
_entity_poly.pdbx_strand_id
1 'polypeptide(L)'
;YPARDNLDLLKWGIFFAGMLTIAQFSFWGNYLPRVYPLHLRGTGESFAANIGGRMIGTSAALATPSLTPLMPDKSTALAAACVVLAVYLIGSISCFWLPEPATEDPGDD
;
A
#
# COMPACT_ATOMS: atom_id res chain seq x y z
N TYR A 1 -18.76 -13.49 12.84
CA TYR A 1 -17.72 -12.46 12.70
C TYR A 1 -16.42 -12.93 13.32
N PRO A 2 -15.24 -12.74 12.69
CA PRO A 2 -13.96 -13.23 13.22
C PRO A 2 -13.67 -12.74 14.65
N ALA A 3 -14.02 -11.49 14.95
CA ALA A 3 -13.81 -10.88 16.27
C ALA A 3 -14.70 -11.43 17.40
N ARG A 4 -15.70 -12.28 17.10
CA ARG A 4 -16.60 -12.88 18.10
C ARG A 4 -16.57 -14.41 18.09
N ASP A 5 -16.40 -15.02 16.92
CA ASP A 5 -16.63 -16.46 16.75
C ASP A 5 -15.35 -17.26 16.48
N ASN A 6 -14.22 -16.60 16.14
CA ASN A 6 -12.99 -17.32 15.77
C ASN A 6 -11.71 -16.51 16.02
N LEU A 7 -11.13 -16.69 17.21
CA LEU A 7 -9.97 -15.92 17.67
C LEU A 7 -8.70 -16.20 16.85
N ASP A 8 -8.52 -17.43 16.35
CA ASP A 8 -7.33 -17.76 15.55
C ASP A 8 -7.36 -17.14 14.16
N LEU A 9 -8.54 -17.05 13.54
CA LEU A 9 -8.71 -16.32 12.27
C LEU A 9 -8.39 -14.83 12.44
N LEU A 10 -8.77 -14.24 13.57
CA LEU A 10 -8.46 -12.85 13.90
C LEU A 10 -6.94 -12.63 14.06
N LYS A 11 -6.23 -13.52 14.75
CA LYS A 11 -4.77 -13.44 14.94
C LYS A 11 -4.04 -13.45 13.60
N TRP A 12 -4.38 -14.39 12.72
CA TRP A 12 -3.81 -14.46 11.38
C TRP A 12 -4.16 -13.22 10.55
N GLY A 13 -5.41 -12.75 10.64
CA GLY A 13 -5.83 -11.52 9.96
C GLY A 13 -5.00 -10.29 10.36
N ILE A 14 -4.76 -10.11 11.66
CA ILE A 14 -3.93 -9.01 12.18
C ILE A 14 -2.47 -9.16 11.74
N PHE A 15 -1.94 -10.38 11.75
CA PHE A 15 -0.58 -10.66 11.30
C PHE A 15 -0.38 -10.27 9.82
N PHE A 16 -1.26 -10.72 8.92
CA PHE A 16 -1.18 -10.37 7.51
C PHE A 16 -1.42 -8.87 7.27
N ALA A 17 -2.38 -8.27 7.97
CA ALA A 17 -2.63 -6.83 7.88
C ALA A 17 -1.39 -6.02 8.29
N GLY A 18 -0.72 -6.42 9.37
CA GLY A 18 0.53 -5.81 9.82
C GLY A 18 1.67 -6.00 8.83
N MET A 19 1.89 -7.23 8.36
CA MET A 19 2.94 -7.55 7.39
C MET A 19 2.80 -6.73 6.11
N LEU A 20 1.61 -6.71 5.52
CA LEU A 20 1.34 -5.97 4.29
C LEU A 20 1.54 -4.47 4.49
N THR A 21 1.03 -3.92 5.61
CA THR A 21 1.22 -2.50 5.96
C THR A 21 2.69 -2.13 6.08
N ILE A 22 3.49 -2.94 6.78
CA ILE A 22 4.93 -2.71 6.94
C ILE A 22 5.64 -2.82 5.58
N ALA A 23 5.29 -3.80 4.75
CA ALA A 23 5.88 -3.95 3.43
C ALA A 23 5.67 -2.69 2.56
N GLN A 24 4.46 -2.13 2.55
CA GLN A 24 4.13 -0.92 1.79
C GLN A 24 4.93 0.31 2.27
N PHE A 25 5.03 0.51 3.58
CA PHE A 25 5.82 1.62 4.14
C PHE A 25 7.32 1.41 3.97
N SER A 26 7.80 0.17 4.02
CA SER A 26 9.21 -0.15 3.81
C SER A 26 9.63 0.08 2.36
N PHE A 27 8.76 -0.24 1.40
CA PHE A 27 8.98 0.10 -0.01
C PHE A 27 9.08 1.61 -0.21
N TRP A 28 8.16 2.37 0.37
CA TRP A 28 8.21 3.84 0.28
C TRP A 28 9.43 4.43 0.99
N GLY A 29 9.78 3.96 2.19
CA GLY A 29 10.85 4.52 3.01
C GLY A 29 12.26 4.08 2.66
N ASN A 30 12.46 2.95 1.98
CA ASN A 30 13.78 2.43 1.62
C ASN A 30 14.05 2.41 0.11
N TYR A 31 13.02 2.23 -0.74
CA TYR A 31 13.20 2.04 -2.19
C TYR A 31 13.09 3.35 -2.97
N LEU A 32 12.01 4.11 -2.80
CA LEU A 32 11.79 5.41 -3.47
C LEU A 32 12.94 6.42 -3.27
N PRO A 33 13.52 6.57 -2.07
CA PRO A 33 14.74 7.33 -1.85
C PRO A 33 15.89 7.03 -2.82
N ARG A 34 16.05 5.77 -3.22
CA ARG A 34 17.20 5.29 -4.01
C ARG A 34 16.96 5.42 -5.52
N VAL A 35 15.71 5.60 -5.93
CA VAL A 35 15.33 5.81 -7.35
C VAL A 35 15.47 7.27 -7.76
N TYR A 36 15.36 8.22 -6.82
CA TYR A 36 15.50 9.63 -7.11
C TYR A 36 16.96 10.11 -6.96
N PRO A 37 17.44 11.01 -7.85
CA PRO A 37 18.75 11.62 -7.69
C PRO A 37 18.81 12.43 -6.38
N LEU A 38 19.96 12.38 -5.71
CA LEU A 38 20.14 12.87 -4.33
C LEU A 38 19.61 14.30 -4.10
N HIS A 39 19.73 15.19 -5.09
CA HIS A 39 19.28 16.59 -4.99
C HIS A 39 17.77 16.80 -5.21
N LEU A 40 17.01 15.79 -5.64
CA LEU A 40 15.54 15.86 -5.84
C LEU A 40 14.76 14.82 -5.02
N ARG A 41 15.46 13.99 -4.26
CA ARG A 41 14.88 12.91 -3.47
C ARG A 41 13.77 13.36 -2.53
N GLY A 42 13.97 14.45 -1.78
CA GLY A 42 12.95 15.00 -0.89
C GLY A 42 11.70 15.52 -1.63
N THR A 43 11.86 16.06 -2.83
CA THR A 43 10.73 16.51 -3.67
C THR A 43 9.94 15.34 -4.22
N GLY A 44 10.63 14.28 -4.68
CA GLY A 44 10.00 13.05 -5.17
C GLY A 44 9.25 12.28 -4.07
N GLU A 45 9.88 12.11 -2.90
CA GLU A 45 9.25 11.48 -1.73
C GLU A 45 7.99 12.24 -1.28
N SER A 46 8.06 13.58 -1.25
CA SER A 46 6.92 14.45 -0.88
C SER A 46 5.79 14.39 -1.91
N PHE A 47 6.10 14.34 -3.21
CA PHE A 47 5.07 14.17 -4.24
C PHE A 47 4.37 12.82 -4.11
N ALA A 48 5.12 11.74 -3.91
CA ALA A 48 4.56 10.41 -3.70
C ALA A 48 3.64 10.37 -2.45
N ALA A 49 4.04 11.01 -1.35
CA ALA A 49 3.24 11.06 -0.13
C ALA A 49 1.96 11.90 -0.29
N ASN A 50 2.03 13.07 -0.92
CA ASN A 50 0.89 13.97 -1.02
C ASN A 50 -0.09 13.55 -2.12
N ILE A 51 0.38 13.11 -3.28
CA ILE A 51 -0.51 12.73 -4.37
C ILE A 51 -0.95 11.28 -4.19
N GLY A 52 -0.01 10.35 -3.99
CA GLY A 52 -0.33 8.94 -3.79
C GLY A 52 -1.06 8.70 -2.48
N GLY A 53 -0.44 9.08 -1.37
CA GLY A 53 -0.99 8.81 -0.03
C GLY A 53 -2.25 9.61 0.30
N ARG A 54 -2.25 10.92 0.03
CA ARG A 54 -3.34 11.81 0.49
C ARG A 54 -4.43 12.05 -0.54
N MET A 55 -4.13 12.27 -1.82
CA MET A 55 -5.19 12.45 -2.82
C MET A 55 -5.78 11.12 -3.29
N ILE A 56 -4.92 10.19 -3.74
CA ILE A 56 -5.40 8.91 -4.26
C ILE A 56 -5.85 8.01 -3.09
N GLY A 57 -5.09 7.95 -1.99
CA GLY A 57 -5.46 7.15 -0.82
C GLY A 57 -6.80 7.53 -0.19
N THR A 58 -7.18 8.81 -0.18
CA THR A 58 -8.49 9.23 0.34
C THR A 58 -9.66 8.79 -0.54
N SER A 59 -9.44 8.59 -1.84
CA SER A 59 -10.48 8.05 -2.73
C SER A 59 -10.90 6.62 -2.34
N ALA A 60 -10.02 5.83 -1.71
CA ALA A 60 -10.35 4.51 -1.19
C ALA A 60 -11.38 4.56 -0.05
N ALA A 61 -11.37 5.64 0.74
CA ALA A 61 -12.35 5.88 1.79
C ALA A 61 -13.74 6.23 1.22
N LEU A 62 -13.82 6.75 -0.01
CA LEU A 62 -15.08 6.93 -0.73
C LEU A 62 -15.50 5.64 -1.45
N ALA A 63 -14.56 4.92 -2.07
CA ALA A 63 -14.83 3.70 -2.83
C ALA A 63 -15.42 2.58 -1.97
N THR A 64 -14.89 2.39 -0.75
CA THR A 64 -15.33 1.33 0.17
C THR A 64 -16.83 1.43 0.52
N PRO A 65 -17.35 2.58 1.00
CA PRO A 65 -18.78 2.73 1.26
C PRO A 65 -19.63 2.74 -0.01
N SER A 66 -19.13 3.23 -1.15
CA SER A 66 -19.85 3.13 -2.43
C SER A 66 -20.00 1.68 -2.92
N LEU A 67 -19.04 0.81 -2.58
CA LEU A 67 -19.05 -0.61 -2.95
C LEU A 67 -19.84 -1.48 -1.95
N THR A 68 -20.02 -1.00 -0.71
CA THR A 68 -20.73 -1.72 0.37
C THR A 68 -22.15 -2.18 -0.02
N PRO A 69 -23.01 -1.35 -0.68
CA PRO A 69 -24.34 -1.78 -1.10
C PRO A 69 -24.36 -2.90 -2.14
N LEU A 70 -23.27 -3.10 -2.88
CA LEU A 70 -23.13 -4.12 -3.92
C LEU A 70 -22.60 -5.45 -3.36
N MET A 71 -22.17 -5.48 -2.10
CA MET A 71 -21.61 -6.67 -1.46
C MET A 71 -22.70 -7.54 -0.80
N PRO A 72 -22.50 -8.87 -0.75
CA PRO A 72 -23.34 -9.77 0.04
C PRO A 72 -23.43 -9.28 1.49
N ASP A 73 -24.65 -9.30 2.04
CA ASP A 73 -24.97 -8.84 3.41
C ASP A 73 -24.61 -7.37 3.70
N LYS A 74 -24.35 -6.55 2.67
CA LYS A 74 -23.87 -5.17 2.81
C LYS A 74 -22.65 -5.08 3.73
N SER A 75 -21.80 -6.10 3.68
CA SER A 75 -20.63 -6.22 4.55
C SER A 75 -19.56 -5.21 4.15
N THR A 76 -19.34 -4.22 5.01
CA THR A 76 -18.27 -3.23 4.86
C THR A 76 -16.89 -3.88 4.88
N ALA A 77 -16.73 -4.98 5.61
CA ALA A 77 -15.47 -5.72 5.68
C ALA A 77 -15.11 -6.38 4.35
N LEU A 78 -16.08 -6.96 3.65
CA LEU A 78 -15.86 -7.54 2.31
C LEU A 78 -15.60 -6.44 1.28
N ALA A 79 -16.35 -5.33 1.34
CA ALA A 79 -16.10 -4.17 0.48
C ALA A 79 -14.67 -3.62 0.67
N ALA A 80 -14.24 -3.45 1.92
CA ALA A 80 -12.90 -2.98 2.26
C ALA A 80 -11.82 -3.96 1.79
N ALA A 81 -12.03 -5.27 1.97
CA ALA A 81 -11.13 -6.30 1.49
C ALA A 81 -10.96 -6.25 -0.04
N CYS A 82 -12.04 -6.07 -0.80
CA CYS A 82 -12.00 -5.91 -2.25
C CYS A 82 -11.22 -4.65 -2.67
N VAL A 83 -11.44 -3.52 -2.01
CA VAL A 83 -10.70 -2.27 -2.32
C VAL A 83 -9.21 -2.44 -2.01
N VAL A 84 -8.86 -2.99 -0.85
CA VAL A 84 -7.46 -3.25 -0.48
C VAL A 84 -6.80 -4.21 -1.45
N LEU A 85 -7.47 -5.29 -1.84
CA LEU A 85 -6.97 -6.25 -2.81
C LEU A 85 -6.70 -5.60 -4.17
N ALA A 86 -7.62 -4.75 -4.65
CA ALA A 86 -7.44 -4.02 -5.90
C ALA A 86 -6.23 -3.07 -5.83
N VAL A 87 -6.06 -2.35 -4.73
CA VAL A 87 -4.91 -1.45 -4.52
C VAL A 87 -3.59 -2.24 -4.49
N TYR A 88 -3.55 -3.38 -3.79
CA TYR A 88 -2.37 -4.26 -3.76
C TYR A 88 -2.05 -4.86 -5.13
N LEU A 89 -3.07 -5.28 -5.89
CA LEU A 89 -2.87 -5.78 -7.25
C LEU A 89 -2.28 -4.69 -8.14
N ILE A 90 -2.89 -3.51 -8.18
CA ILE A 90 -2.38 -2.39 -8.98
C ILE A 90 -0.95 -2.04 -8.56
N GLY A 91 -0.69 -1.91 -7.25
CA GLY A 91 0.63 -1.63 -6.72
C GLY A 91 1.67 -2.68 -7.11
N SER A 92 1.34 -3.97 -6.97
CA SER A 92 2.24 -5.07 -7.34
C SER A 92 2.53 -5.13 -8.83
N ILE A 93 1.54 -4.86 -9.69
CA ILE A 93 1.73 -4.77 -11.14
C ILE A 93 2.62 -3.57 -11.46
N SER A 94 2.39 -2.42 -10.81
CA SER A 94 3.20 -1.22 -11.00
C SER A 94 4.67 -1.40 -10.60
N CYS A 95 4.98 -2.29 -9.65
CA CYS A 95 6.36 -2.60 -9.30
C CYS A 95 7.18 -3.17 -10.47
N PHE A 96 6.55 -3.87 -11.43
CA PHE A 96 7.27 -4.38 -12.62
C PHE A 96 7.73 -3.27 -13.57
N TRP A 97 7.14 -2.07 -13.49
CA TRP A 97 7.58 -0.91 -14.26
C TRP A 97 8.58 -0.04 -13.52
N LEU A 98 8.90 -0.37 -12.26
CA LEU A 98 9.80 0.46 -11.49
C LEU A 98 11.26 0.13 -11.84
N PRO A 99 12.10 1.13 -12.18
CA PRO A 99 13.51 0.93 -12.43
C PRO A 99 14.19 0.31 -11.20
N GLU A 100 15.14 -0.58 -11.44
CA GLU A 100 16.01 -1.09 -10.39
C GLU A 100 16.90 0.05 -9.88
N PRO A 101 17.02 0.27 -8.56
CA PRO A 101 17.83 1.34 -8.02
C PRO A 101 19.29 1.14 -8.41
N ALA A 102 19.96 2.23 -8.79
CA ALA A 102 21.39 2.20 -9.05
C ALA A 102 22.13 1.69 -7.80
N THR A 103 22.95 0.66 -7.95
CA THR A 103 23.99 0.31 -6.98
C THR A 103 24.90 1.52 -6.87
N GLU A 104 24.92 2.19 -5.72
CA GLU A 104 26.10 2.96 -5.33
C GLU A 104 27.25 1.97 -5.31
N ASP A 105 28.11 2.02 -6.34
CA ASP A 105 29.43 1.42 -6.28
C ASP A 105 30.25 2.31 -5.32
N PRO A 106 30.66 1.84 -4.14
CA PRO A 106 31.47 2.62 -3.21
C PRO A 106 32.93 2.58 -3.66
N GLY A 107 33.22 3.12 -4.85
CA GLY A 107 34.55 3.10 -5.43
C GLY A 107 34.64 3.84 -6.76
N ASP A 108 34.60 5.17 -6.72
CA ASP A 108 35.41 5.96 -7.65
C ASP A 108 35.83 7.23 -6.90
N ASP A 109 37.15 7.32 -6.69
CA ASP A 109 37.88 8.41 -6.04
C ASP A 109 37.81 9.73 -6.85
#